data_AF-A0A7V3T2Q8-F1
#
_entry.id   AF-A0A7V3T2Q8-F1
#
_cell.length_a   1.000
_cell.length_b   1.000
_cell.length_c   1.000
_cell.angle_alpha   90.00
_cell.angle_beta   90.00
_cell.angle_gamma   90.00
#
_symmetry.space_group_name_H-M   'P 1'
#
loop_
_entity.id
_entity.type
_entity.pdbx_description
1 polymer ?
#
loop_
_entity_poly.entity_id
_entity_poly.type
_entity_poly.pdbx_seq_one_letter_code
_entity_poly.pdbx_strand_id
1 'polypeptide(L)'
;MSCRMGRQFIYTPTMDRLAAEGTLFTRAYSANPLCMPWRNSAFTGRYPHQTGVTRNAAPRGGLDPDQFVCMGTYFRRAGYEAAYSGKWHLCFDISRSTTHGFEIVTRKVKGNHDAGVTAGAVEFLARPHAKPFLLVVSFLNPHNICEWSRRLAGRNQRLSCGEIGTPPSPDQLPPLPPNFAPQKNEPDGMTLMRRAYQ
;
A
#
# COMPACT_ATOMS: atom_id res chain seq x y z
N MET A 1 13.24 -3.17 -4.69
CA MET A 1 14.39 -2.44 -4.09
C MET A 1 15.64 -2.91 -4.78
N SER A 2 16.55 -2.00 -5.10
CA SER A 2 17.81 -2.28 -5.81
C SER A 2 18.74 -3.21 -5.03
N CYS A 3 18.71 -3.17 -3.69
CA CYS A 3 19.42 -4.14 -2.84
C CYS A 3 18.95 -5.61 -3.00
N ARG A 4 17.79 -5.85 -3.61
CA ARG A 4 17.24 -7.21 -3.85
C ARG A 4 17.18 -7.59 -5.33
N MET A 5 16.92 -6.62 -6.20
CA MET A 5 16.79 -6.85 -7.63
C MET A 5 18.09 -6.63 -8.39
N GLY A 6 18.99 -5.77 -7.89
CA GLY A 6 20.17 -5.29 -8.59
C GLY A 6 20.01 -3.85 -9.09
N ARG A 7 21.08 -3.04 -8.98
CA ARG A 7 21.10 -1.62 -9.37
C ARG A 7 21.00 -1.41 -10.88
N GLN A 8 21.29 -2.45 -11.67
CA GLN A 8 21.15 -2.43 -13.12
C GLN A 8 19.69 -2.41 -13.61
N PHE A 9 18.74 -2.87 -12.78
CA PHE A 9 17.32 -2.93 -13.16
C PHE A 9 16.46 -1.84 -12.51
N ILE A 10 16.80 -1.43 -11.28
CA ILE A 10 16.08 -0.41 -10.54
C ILE A 10 17.07 0.37 -9.68
N TYR A 11 16.78 1.64 -9.42
CA TYR A 11 17.62 2.50 -8.58
C TYR A 11 16.79 3.07 -7.42
N THR A 12 16.94 2.51 -6.22
CA THR A 12 16.20 2.92 -5.00
C THR A 12 17.15 3.20 -3.83
N PRO A 13 18.08 4.17 -3.95
CA PRO A 13 19.15 4.38 -2.97
C PRO A 13 18.63 4.67 -1.55
N THR A 14 17.53 5.43 -1.42
CA THR A 14 16.92 5.73 -0.13
C THR A 14 16.32 4.49 0.54
N MET A 15 15.72 3.58 -0.23
CA MET A 15 15.19 2.32 0.30
C MET A 15 16.32 1.36 0.66
N ASP A 16 17.40 1.33 -0.13
CA ASP A 16 18.58 0.52 0.14
C ASP A 16 19.26 0.97 1.44
N ARG A 17 19.36 2.28 1.68
CA ARG A 17 19.86 2.83 2.96
C ARG A 17 19.00 2.40 4.14
N LEU A 18 17.67 2.48 4.02
CA LEU A 18 16.76 2.02 5.07
C LEU A 18 16.92 0.51 5.36
N ALA A 19 17.11 -0.30 4.32
CA ALA A 19 17.36 -1.73 4.49
C ALA A 19 18.71 -2.02 5.17
N ALA A 20 19.73 -1.20 4.94
CA ALA A 20 21.06 -1.34 5.54
C ALA A 20 21.11 -0.86 7.01
N GLU A 21 20.33 0.16 7.36
CA GLU A 21 20.24 0.71 8.73
C GLU A 21 19.23 -0.04 9.61
N GLY A 22 18.50 -1.01 9.05
CA GLY A 22 17.46 -1.76 9.75
C GLY A 22 17.55 -3.27 9.53
N THR A 23 16.40 -3.95 9.63
CA THR A 23 16.29 -5.40 9.43
C THR A 23 15.44 -5.69 8.20
N LEU A 24 16.02 -6.39 7.21
CA LEU A 24 15.33 -6.80 5.99
C LEU A 24 14.77 -8.23 6.10
N PHE A 25 13.45 -8.36 6.14
CA PHE A 25 12.79 -9.66 6.04
C PHE A 25 12.72 -10.12 4.58
N THR A 26 13.44 -11.20 4.25
CA THR A 26 13.46 -11.77 2.88
C THR A 26 12.24 -12.62 2.55
N ARG A 27 11.42 -12.94 3.55
CA ARG A 27 10.17 -13.70 3.46
C ARG A 27 9.07 -12.97 4.22
N ALA A 28 8.36 -12.09 3.52
CA ALA A 28 7.23 -11.32 4.05
C ALA A 28 6.04 -11.45 3.11
N TYR A 29 4.95 -12.07 3.58
CA TYR A 29 3.80 -12.42 2.76
C TYR A 29 2.59 -11.54 3.08
N SER A 30 1.89 -11.11 2.04
CA SER A 30 0.63 -10.39 2.18
C SER A 30 -0.49 -11.36 2.61
N ALA A 31 -1.34 -10.94 3.55
CA ALA A 31 -2.56 -11.67 3.90
C ALA A 31 -3.54 -11.79 2.71
N ASN A 32 -3.45 -10.88 1.73
CA ASN A 32 -4.24 -10.90 0.51
C ASN A 32 -3.60 -10.01 -0.58
N PRO A 33 -3.51 -10.42 -1.85
CA PRO A 33 -2.91 -9.61 -2.91
C PRO A 33 -3.80 -8.44 -3.41
N LEU A 34 -4.79 -8.00 -2.62
CA LEU A 34 -5.63 -6.83 -2.92
C LEU A 34 -5.53 -5.76 -1.83
N CYS A 35 -5.69 -4.51 -2.27
CA CYS A 35 -5.48 -3.31 -1.48
C CYS A 35 -6.33 -3.24 -0.19
N MET A 36 -7.66 -3.30 -0.29
CA MET A 36 -8.52 -3.16 0.90
C MET A 36 -8.42 -4.36 1.84
N PRO A 37 -8.43 -5.63 1.37
CA PRO A 37 -8.25 -6.79 2.24
C PRO A 37 -6.93 -6.76 3.01
N TRP A 38 -5.81 -6.46 2.34
CA TRP A 38 -4.52 -6.36 3.01
C TRP A 38 -4.47 -5.21 4.02
N ARG A 39 -4.90 -4.00 3.63
CA ARG A 39 -4.84 -2.83 4.51
C ARG A 39 -5.67 -3.03 5.77
N ASN A 40 -6.91 -3.50 5.64
CA ASN A 40 -7.74 -3.74 6.81
C ASN A 40 -7.16 -4.86 7.69
N SER A 41 -6.48 -5.85 7.09
CA SER A 41 -5.77 -6.87 7.86
C SER A 41 -4.59 -6.28 8.65
N ALA A 42 -3.74 -5.49 7.99
CA ALA A 42 -2.58 -4.86 8.62
C ALA A 42 -2.96 -3.89 9.74
N PHE A 43 -4.06 -3.14 9.58
CA PHE A 43 -4.48 -2.13 10.55
C PHE A 43 -5.33 -2.68 11.71
N THR A 44 -5.86 -3.89 11.60
CA THR A 44 -6.65 -4.52 12.67
C THR A 44 -5.98 -5.74 13.30
N GLY A 45 -4.94 -6.28 12.66
CA GLY A 45 -4.30 -7.54 13.05
C GLY A 45 -5.16 -8.78 12.77
N ARG A 46 -6.19 -8.67 11.91
CA ARG A 46 -7.13 -9.75 11.60
C ARG A 46 -6.99 -10.20 10.15
N TYR A 47 -7.21 -11.48 9.86
CA TYR A 47 -7.21 -11.97 8.49
C TYR A 47 -8.45 -11.48 7.70
N PRO A 48 -8.37 -11.42 6.35
CA PRO A 48 -9.48 -10.98 5.51
C PRO A 48 -10.80 -11.72 5.76
N HIS A 49 -10.73 -13.02 6.07
CA HIS A 49 -11.93 -13.82 6.36
C HIS A 49 -12.56 -13.48 7.72
N GLN A 50 -11.78 -12.95 8.68
CA GLN A 50 -12.27 -12.53 9.99
C GLN A 50 -12.95 -11.17 9.91
N THR A 51 -12.41 -10.25 9.09
CA THR A 51 -12.99 -8.91 8.90
C THR A 51 -14.11 -8.90 7.86
N GLY A 52 -14.25 -9.95 7.06
CA GLY A 52 -15.15 -10.00 5.90
C GLY A 52 -14.69 -9.16 4.70
N VAL A 53 -13.58 -8.41 4.81
CA VAL A 53 -13.04 -7.58 3.74
C VAL A 53 -12.20 -8.44 2.80
N THR A 54 -12.83 -9.12 1.86
CA THR A 54 -12.16 -10.07 0.93
C THR A 54 -11.96 -9.52 -0.49
N ARG A 55 -12.54 -8.35 -0.80
CA ARG A 55 -12.44 -7.67 -2.10
C ARG A 55 -12.15 -6.17 -1.90
N ASN A 56 -11.85 -5.45 -2.99
CA ASN A 56 -11.78 -3.99 -2.97
C ASN A 56 -13.18 -3.34 -2.94
N ALA A 57 -14.01 -3.77 -1.98
CA ALA A 57 -15.33 -3.24 -1.72
C ALA A 57 -15.52 -3.22 -0.19
N ALA A 58 -15.97 -2.09 0.35
CA ALA A 58 -16.25 -2.00 1.77
C ALA A 58 -17.52 -2.80 2.11
N PRO A 59 -17.58 -3.47 3.27
CA PRO A 59 -18.84 -4.03 3.77
C PRO A 59 -19.85 -2.90 4.00
N ARG A 60 -21.14 -3.22 3.93
CA ARG A 60 -22.21 -2.25 4.21
C ARG A 60 -22.04 -1.74 5.64
N GLY A 61 -21.88 -0.43 5.80
CA GLY A 61 -21.66 0.21 7.12
C GLY A 61 -20.19 0.28 7.55
N GLY A 62 -19.24 -0.28 6.79
CA GLY A 62 -17.83 -0.32 7.18
C GLY A 62 -17.53 -1.40 8.23
N LEU A 63 -16.33 -1.37 8.79
CA LEU A 63 -15.95 -2.21 9.92
C LEU A 63 -16.49 -1.59 11.21
N ASP A 64 -17.08 -2.44 12.06
CA ASP A 64 -17.45 -2.09 13.42
C ASP A 64 -16.17 -1.85 14.25
N PRO A 65 -15.92 -0.62 14.73
CA PRO A 65 -14.72 -0.31 15.51
C PRO A 65 -14.69 -0.95 16.91
N ASP A 66 -15.84 -1.38 17.44
CA ASP A 66 -15.90 -2.09 18.72
C ASP A 66 -15.49 -3.56 18.56
N GLN A 67 -15.75 -4.15 17.40
CA GLN A 67 -15.31 -5.50 17.04
C GLN A 67 -13.88 -5.53 16.46
N PHE A 68 -13.54 -4.56 15.60
CA PHE A 68 -12.28 -4.47 14.87
C PHE A 68 -11.55 -3.18 15.20
N VAL A 69 -10.79 -3.19 16.28
CA VAL A 69 -10.03 -2.01 16.71
C VAL A 69 -8.89 -1.71 15.75
N CYS A 70 -8.85 -0.49 15.21
CA CYS A 70 -7.79 -0.02 14.34
C CYS A 70 -6.49 0.28 15.14
N MET A 71 -5.33 0.07 14.52
CA MET A 71 -4.00 0.34 15.11
C MET A 71 -3.88 1.77 15.66
N GLY A 72 -4.42 2.78 14.97
CA GLY A 72 -4.39 4.16 15.46
C GLY A 72 -5.06 4.32 16.83
N THR A 73 -6.15 3.58 17.07
CA THR A 73 -6.87 3.59 18.36
C THR A 73 -6.02 2.97 19.47
N TYR A 74 -5.29 1.89 19.20
CA TYR A 74 -4.36 1.32 20.18
C TYR A 74 -3.26 2.31 20.56
N PHE A 75 -2.64 2.97 19.58
CA PHE A 75 -1.57 3.95 19.82
C PHE A 75 -2.07 5.16 20.61
N ARG A 76 -3.24 5.72 20.26
CA ARG A 76 -3.82 6.82 21.04
C ARG A 76 -4.11 6.43 22.49
N ARG A 77 -4.66 5.24 22.73
CA ARG A 77 -4.90 4.74 24.09
C ARG A 77 -3.60 4.58 24.89
N ALA A 78 -2.49 4.28 24.22
CA ALA A 78 -1.15 4.22 24.82
C ALA A 78 -0.48 5.61 25.00
N GLY A 79 -1.18 6.71 24.72
CA GLY A 79 -0.67 8.08 24.90
C GLY A 79 0.12 8.63 23.72
N TYR A 80 0.13 7.94 22.56
CA TYR A 80 0.79 8.44 21.36
C TYR A 80 -0.09 9.45 20.60
N GLU A 81 0.55 10.40 19.94
CA GLU A 81 -0.05 11.05 18.78
C GLU A 81 -0.09 10.03 17.63
N ALA A 82 -1.19 9.99 16.88
CA ALA A 82 -1.33 9.07 15.75
C ALA A 82 -1.89 9.82 14.55
N ALA A 83 -1.14 9.79 13.45
CA ALA A 83 -1.40 10.56 12.24
C ALA A 83 -1.31 9.69 10.97
N TYR A 84 -2.05 10.10 9.93
CA TYR A 84 -2.14 9.41 8.65
C TYR A 84 -2.06 10.40 7.49
N SER A 85 -1.17 10.14 6.53
CA SER A 85 -1.02 10.89 5.29
C SER A 85 -1.12 9.96 4.09
N GLY A 86 -2.05 10.24 3.17
CA GLY A 86 -2.17 9.59 1.86
C GLY A 86 -3.33 8.62 1.71
N LYS A 87 -3.14 7.62 0.86
CA LYS A 87 -4.21 6.70 0.42
C LYS A 87 -4.80 5.95 1.62
N TRP A 88 -6.08 6.19 1.92
CA TRP A 88 -6.78 5.52 3.02
C TRP A 88 -7.08 4.04 2.74
N HIS A 89 -8.15 3.76 1.98
CA HIS A 89 -8.61 2.40 1.63
C HIS A 89 -8.86 1.46 2.84
N LEU A 90 -9.03 2.02 4.04
CA LEU A 90 -9.58 1.30 5.18
C LEU A 90 -11.10 1.36 5.17
N CYS A 91 -11.73 0.36 5.76
CA CYS A 91 -13.18 0.26 5.89
C CYS A 91 -13.71 0.97 7.15
N PHE A 92 -12.92 1.88 7.73
CA PHE A 92 -13.35 2.82 8.76
C PHE A 92 -13.74 4.16 8.13
N ASP A 93 -14.73 4.83 8.69
CA ASP A 93 -15.08 6.20 8.30
C ASP A 93 -13.92 7.14 8.62
N ILE A 94 -13.28 7.65 7.56
CA ILE A 94 -12.10 8.52 7.64
C ILE A 94 -12.36 9.85 8.36
N SER A 95 -13.62 10.29 8.45
CA SER A 95 -13.99 11.52 9.16
C SER A 95 -14.07 11.33 10.68
N ARG A 96 -14.12 10.08 11.14
CA ARG A 96 -14.33 9.73 12.55
C ARG A 96 -13.03 9.28 13.20
N SER A 97 -12.16 10.24 13.50
CA SER A 97 -10.88 9.97 14.16
C SER A 97 -10.99 9.23 15.50
N THR A 98 -12.16 9.26 16.15
CA THR A 98 -12.47 8.51 17.37
C THR A 98 -12.61 7.00 17.14
N THR A 99 -12.92 6.54 15.92
CA THR A 99 -13.09 5.11 15.60
C THR A 99 -11.78 4.47 15.15
N HIS A 100 -11.02 5.16 14.29
CA HIS A 100 -9.77 4.63 13.72
C HIS A 100 -8.50 5.16 14.41
N GLY A 101 -8.62 6.22 15.20
CA GLY A 101 -7.54 6.76 16.04
C GLY A 101 -6.48 7.60 15.32
N PHE A 102 -6.68 7.98 14.06
CA PHE A 102 -5.71 8.81 13.31
C PHE A 102 -6.19 10.25 13.12
N GLU A 103 -5.29 11.21 13.26
CA GLU A 103 -5.42 12.53 12.63
C GLU A 103 -5.13 12.38 11.13
N ILE A 104 -5.99 12.93 10.27
CA ILE A 104 -5.78 12.87 8.83
C ILE A 104 -5.02 14.12 8.39
N VAL A 105 -3.72 13.96 8.15
CA VAL A 105 -2.82 15.05 7.75
C VAL A 105 -3.01 15.41 6.28
N THR A 106 -3.12 14.41 5.42
CA THR A 106 -3.36 14.62 3.98
C THR A 106 -4.19 13.48 3.44
N ARG A 107 -5.25 13.80 2.68
CA ARG A 107 -6.20 12.80 2.16
C ARG A 107 -6.07 12.61 0.65
N LYS A 108 -6.25 13.69 -0.11
CA LYS A 108 -6.19 13.67 -1.58
C LYS A 108 -5.70 15.02 -2.06
N VAL A 109 -4.56 15.01 -2.73
CA VAL A 109 -3.98 16.22 -3.32
C VAL A 109 -4.28 16.24 -4.82
N LYS A 110 -4.60 17.42 -5.35
CA LYS A 110 -4.73 17.64 -6.80
C LYS A 110 -3.32 17.71 -7.41
N GLY A 111 -3.13 17.13 -8.59
CA GLY A 111 -1.80 17.05 -9.21
C GLY A 111 -1.06 15.79 -8.77
N ASN A 112 0.21 15.91 -8.39
CA ASN A 112 1.01 14.76 -7.95
C ASN A 112 0.63 14.37 -6.52
N HIS A 113 -0.11 13.26 -6.39
CA HIS A 113 -0.63 12.78 -5.12
C HIS A 113 0.49 12.54 -4.10
N ASP A 114 1.53 11.80 -4.48
CA ASP A 114 2.61 11.40 -3.56
C ASP A 114 3.49 12.57 -3.12
N ALA A 115 3.67 13.57 -3.97
CA ALA A 115 4.33 14.83 -3.57
C ALA A 115 3.53 15.53 -2.46
N GLY A 116 2.21 15.58 -2.59
CA GLY A 116 1.33 16.13 -1.56
C GLY A 116 1.33 15.32 -0.27
N VAL A 117 1.30 13.98 -0.36
CA VAL A 117 1.42 13.08 0.79
C VAL A 117 2.75 13.28 1.52
N THR A 118 3.83 13.46 0.76
CA THR A 118 5.16 13.77 1.30
C THR A 118 5.17 15.11 2.02
N ALA A 119 4.63 16.17 1.40
CA ALA A 119 4.57 17.50 2.01
C ALA A 119 3.81 17.48 3.34
N GLY A 120 2.66 16.81 3.39
CA GLY A 120 1.91 16.66 4.65
C GLY A 120 2.68 15.87 5.72
N ALA A 121 3.38 14.80 5.33
CA ALA A 121 4.21 14.05 6.27
C ALA A 121 5.37 14.89 6.82
N VAL A 122 6.04 15.68 5.98
CA VAL A 122 7.10 16.62 6.38
C VAL A 122 6.55 17.69 7.32
N GLU A 123 5.38 18.26 7.01
CA GLU A 123 4.72 19.24 7.87
C GLU A 123 4.40 18.64 9.25
N PHE A 124 3.86 17.42 9.31
CA PHE A 124 3.61 16.74 10.58
C PHE A 124 4.91 16.56 11.38
N LEU A 125 5.97 16.03 10.76
CA LEU A 125 7.27 15.79 11.41
C LEU A 125 7.95 17.07 11.91
N ALA A 126 7.66 18.21 11.29
CA ALA A 126 8.22 19.51 11.70
C ALA A 126 7.50 20.13 12.91
N ARG A 127 6.35 19.58 13.32
CA ARG A 127 5.62 20.09 14.49
C ARG A 127 6.39 19.77 15.78
N PRO A 128 6.31 20.61 16.81
CA PRO A 128 6.76 20.23 18.14
C PRO A 128 5.85 19.11 18.67
N HIS A 129 6.43 17.96 19.01
CA HIS A 129 5.70 16.83 19.59
C HIS A 129 6.03 16.69 21.08
N ALA A 130 5.03 16.87 21.94
CA ALA A 130 5.18 16.64 23.38
C ALA A 130 5.00 15.15 23.76
N LYS A 131 4.42 14.36 22.86
CA LYS A 131 4.16 12.93 23.02
C LYS A 131 4.93 12.14 21.95
N PRO A 132 5.23 10.85 22.19
CA PRO A 132 5.69 10.01 21.11
C PRO A 132 4.60 9.89 20.03
N PHE A 133 4.99 9.67 18.77
CA PHE A 133 4.05 9.63 17.65
C PHE A 133 4.13 8.35 16.83
N LEU A 134 3.00 8.03 16.18
CA LEU A 134 2.88 7.11 15.07
C LEU A 134 2.45 7.93 13.84
N LEU A 135 3.27 7.92 12.79
CA LEU A 135 2.90 8.50 11.50
C LEU A 135 2.82 7.41 10.44
N VAL A 136 1.66 7.27 9.81
CA VAL A 136 1.49 6.44 8.61
C VAL A 136 1.58 7.30 7.37
N VAL A 137 2.55 7.01 6.51
CA VAL A 137 2.68 7.62 5.17
C VAL A 137 2.35 6.58 4.11
N SER A 138 1.15 6.69 3.53
CA SER A 138 0.63 5.72 2.56
C SER A 138 0.66 6.29 1.14
N PHE A 139 1.80 6.13 0.47
CA PHE A 139 1.98 6.45 -0.93
C PHE A 139 1.05 5.67 -1.87
N LEU A 140 0.83 6.24 -3.05
CA LEU A 140 0.08 5.64 -4.15
C LEU A 140 1.01 4.96 -5.16
N ASN A 141 2.17 5.53 -5.50
CA ASN A 141 3.14 4.84 -6.35
C ASN A 141 3.56 3.48 -5.74
N PRO A 142 3.84 2.47 -6.59
CA PRO A 142 3.86 2.48 -8.06
C PRO A 142 2.49 2.18 -8.73
N HIS A 143 1.36 2.44 -8.08
CA HIS A 143 0.03 2.12 -8.61
C HIS A 143 -0.37 2.90 -9.88
N ASN A 144 0.30 4.01 -10.19
CA ASN A 144 0.08 4.74 -11.44
C ASN A 144 0.34 3.88 -12.69
N ILE A 145 1.02 2.73 -12.57
CA ILE A 145 1.13 1.74 -13.64
C ILE A 145 -0.23 1.24 -14.16
N CYS A 146 -1.23 1.12 -13.26
CA CYS A 146 -2.58 0.75 -13.65
C CYS A 146 -3.28 1.87 -14.45
N GLU A 147 -2.98 3.13 -14.11
CA GLU A 147 -3.50 4.29 -14.82
C GLU A 147 -2.85 4.39 -16.21
N TRP A 148 -1.55 4.14 -16.30
CA TRP A 148 -0.80 4.04 -17.54
C TRP A 148 -1.35 2.94 -18.46
N SER A 149 -1.57 1.72 -17.94
CA SER A 149 -2.16 0.62 -18.72
C SER A 149 -3.54 0.96 -19.26
N ARG A 150 -4.41 1.58 -18.44
CA ARG A 150 -5.74 2.04 -18.89
C ARG A 150 -5.66 3.13 -19.96
N ARG A 151 -4.67 4.01 -19.85
CA ARG A 151 -4.40 5.04 -20.86
C ARG A 151 -3.99 4.42 -22.20
N LEU A 152 -3.12 3.41 -22.18
CA LEU A 152 -2.77 2.65 -23.39
C LEU A 152 -3.97 1.92 -23.99
N ALA A 153 -4.91 1.47 -23.16
CA ALA A 153 -6.18 0.90 -23.59
C ALA A 153 -7.21 1.97 -24.07
N GLY A 154 -6.77 3.20 -24.36
CA GLY A 154 -7.58 4.26 -24.94
C GLY A 154 -8.42 5.06 -23.94
N ARG A 155 -8.31 4.82 -22.63
CA ARG A 155 -9.00 5.66 -21.64
C ARG A 155 -8.31 7.02 -21.51
N ASN A 156 -9.09 8.10 -21.52
CA ASN A 156 -8.58 9.44 -21.20
C ASN A 156 -8.28 9.56 -19.68
N GLN A 157 -7.13 9.01 -19.27
CA GLN A 157 -6.72 8.89 -17.88
C GLN A 157 -5.42 9.66 -17.64
N ARG A 158 -5.48 10.67 -16.76
CA ARG A 158 -4.28 11.31 -16.21
C ARG A 158 -3.63 10.41 -15.15
N LEU A 159 -2.30 10.38 -15.13
CA LEU A 159 -1.53 9.68 -14.11
C LEU A 159 -1.44 10.55 -12.85
N SER A 160 -1.91 10.00 -11.73
CA SER A 160 -2.10 10.73 -10.46
C SER A 160 -0.80 11.04 -9.72
N CYS A 161 0.29 10.36 -10.07
CA CYS A 161 1.59 10.51 -9.40
C CYS A 161 2.71 10.95 -10.36
N GLY A 162 2.33 11.59 -11.48
CA GLY A 162 3.25 11.98 -12.54
C GLY A 162 3.37 10.96 -13.66
N GLU A 163 3.98 11.38 -14.76
CA GLU A 163 4.20 10.54 -15.94
C GLU A 163 5.15 9.38 -15.63
N ILE A 164 4.84 8.23 -16.23
CA ILE A 164 5.75 7.09 -16.27
C ILE A 164 6.55 7.23 -17.55
N GLY A 165 7.88 7.14 -17.44
CA GLY A 165 8.77 7.17 -18.60
C GLY A 165 8.53 6.01 -19.57
N THR A 166 9.30 5.99 -20.65
CA THR A 166 9.26 4.87 -21.60
C THR A 166 9.80 3.61 -20.89
N PRO A 167 9.07 2.48 -20.94
CA PRO A 167 9.59 1.24 -20.39
C PRO A 167 10.88 0.82 -21.13
N PRO A 168 11.85 0.22 -20.44
CA PRO A 168 13.06 -0.29 -21.07
C PRO A 168 12.73 -1.48 -21.99
N SER A 169 13.65 -1.84 -22.88
CA SER A 169 13.48 -3.00 -23.76
C SER A 169 13.47 -4.32 -22.95
N PRO A 170 12.85 -5.40 -23.46
CA PRO A 170 12.73 -6.66 -22.71
C PRO A 170 14.04 -7.25 -22.20
N ASP A 171 15.15 -7.07 -22.93
CA ASP A 171 16.50 -7.51 -22.56
C ASP A 171 17.10 -6.75 -21.37
N GLN A 172 16.55 -5.57 -21.05
CA GLN A 172 16.92 -4.75 -19.91
C GLN A 172 16.05 -5.02 -18.67
N LEU A 173 15.05 -5.89 -18.78
CA LEU A 173 14.20 -6.26 -17.65
C LEU A 173 14.89 -7.27 -16.73
N PRO A 174 14.56 -7.28 -15.42
CA PRO A 174 15.07 -8.30 -14.52
C PRO A 174 14.63 -9.70 -14.97
N PRO A 175 15.43 -10.75 -14.67
CA PRO A 175 15.02 -12.12 -14.95
C PRO A 175 13.73 -12.45 -14.20
N LEU A 176 12.95 -13.35 -14.78
CA LEU A 176 11.77 -13.89 -14.13
C LEU A 176 12.16 -14.59 -12.82
N PRO A 177 11.32 -14.49 -11.77
CA PRO A 177 11.63 -15.15 -10.50
C PRO A 177 11.71 -16.68 -10.70
N PRO A 178 12.49 -17.41 -9.88
CA PRO A 178 12.65 -18.87 -10.02
C PRO A 178 11.34 -19.66 -10.02
N ASN A 179 10.30 -19.13 -9.39
CA ASN A 179 8.96 -19.70 -9.30
C ASN A 179 7.95 -19.08 -10.27
N PHE A 180 8.41 -18.48 -11.37
CA PHE A 180 7.51 -17.87 -12.37
C PHE A 180 6.69 -18.92 -13.14
N ALA A 181 7.29 -20.08 -13.43
CA ALA A 181 6.59 -21.15 -14.11
C ALA A 181 5.43 -21.69 -13.26
N PRO A 182 4.31 -22.12 -13.87
CA PRO A 182 3.26 -22.84 -13.17
C PRO A 182 3.82 -24.00 -12.34
N GLN A 183 3.29 -24.22 -11.14
CA GLN A 183 3.78 -25.29 -10.28
C GLN A 183 3.50 -26.65 -10.94
N LYS A 184 4.47 -27.56 -10.85
CA LYS A 184 4.27 -28.96 -11.22
C LYS A 184 3.16 -29.53 -10.32
N ASN A 185 2.08 -30.01 -10.91
CA ASN A 185 0.87 -30.49 -10.23
C ASN A 185 0.02 -29.37 -9.58
N GLU A 186 -0.05 -28.20 -10.19
CA GLU A 186 -1.05 -27.20 -9.78
C GLU A 186 -2.48 -27.80 -9.83
N PRO A 187 -3.35 -27.53 -8.84
CA PRO A 187 -4.73 -28.02 -8.86
C PRO A 187 -5.49 -27.53 -10.09
N ASP A 188 -6.40 -28.35 -10.64
CA ASP A 188 -7.19 -28.01 -11.83
C ASP A 188 -7.89 -26.65 -11.73
N GLY A 189 -8.39 -26.29 -10.55
CA GLY A 189 -8.99 -24.97 -10.29
C GLY A 189 -8.02 -23.81 -10.50
N MET A 190 -6.75 -23.97 -10.09
CA MET A 190 -5.69 -22.98 -10.31
C MET A 190 -5.32 -22.90 -11.80
N THR A 191 -5.23 -24.05 -12.47
CA THR A 191 -5.00 -24.13 -13.92
C THR A 191 -6.07 -23.38 -14.70
N LEU A 192 -7.35 -23.61 -14.38
CA LEU A 192 -8.49 -22.97 -15.01
C LEU A 192 -8.47 -21.45 -14.82
N MET A 193 -8.27 -20.99 -13.58
CA MET A 193 -8.15 -19.56 -13.30
C MET A 193 -7.00 -18.94 -14.08
N ARG A 194 -5.81 -19.55 -14.06
CA ARG A 194 -4.63 -19.04 -14.78
C ARG A 194 -4.88 -18.89 -16.28
N ARG A 195 -5.54 -19.87 -16.92
CA ARG A 195 -5.89 -19.82 -18.35
C ARG A 195 -6.95 -18.78 -18.68
N ALA A 196 -7.88 -18.49 -17.77
CA ALA A 196 -8.92 -17.48 -18.00
C ALA A 196 -8.40 -16.02 -18.03
N TYR A 197 -7.16 -15.79 -17.57
CA TYR A 197 -6.50 -14.47 -17.59
C TYR A 197 -5.44 -14.31 -18.70
N GLN A 198 -5.24 -15.33 -19.54
CA GLN A 198 -4.36 -15.29 -20.72
C GLN A 198 -5.15 -14.96 -21.98
#